data_AF-A0A0J8S5U3-F1
#
_entry.id   AF-A0A0J8S5U3-F1
#
_cell.length_a   1.000
_cell.length_b   1.000
_cell.length_c   1.000
_cell.angle_alpha   90.00
_cell.angle_beta   90.00
_cell.angle_gamma   90.00
#
_symmetry.space_group_name_H-M   'P 1'
#
loop_
_entity.id
_entity.type
_entity.pdbx_description
1 polymer ?
#
loop_
_entity_poly.entity_id
_entity_poly.type
_entity_poly.pdbx_seq_one_letter_code
_entity_poly.pdbx_strand_id
1 'polypeptide(L)'
;MISETTAELIRITADNGLVVWDTGCFGQVLQKLPQPAAQFPGLIHFVGIAAKDKVLKKLFFHGGLGHDEWGPIYLHLNPLTVDNDSPVLIVDSNPFSELSSWTNCKLDREARPYQFRWPLLPTATPFDILFGQLLLLFSDVILIFAQDFPKPPDIIS
;
A
#
# COMPACT_ATOMS: atom_id res chain seq x y z
N MET A 1 5.64 24.71 -2.67
CA MET A 1 4.46 23.81 -2.61
C MET A 1 4.88 22.49 -3.20
N ILE A 2 5.26 21.53 -2.36
CA ILE A 2 5.55 20.17 -2.82
C ILE A 2 4.19 19.48 -2.92
N SER A 3 3.81 19.12 -4.13
CA SER A 3 2.62 18.30 -4.38
C SER A 3 2.78 16.96 -3.67
N GLU A 4 1.88 16.64 -2.73
CA GLU A 4 1.84 15.34 -2.07
C GLU A 4 1.71 14.24 -3.13
N THR A 5 2.79 13.48 -3.30
CA THR A 5 2.83 12.41 -4.28
C THR A 5 2.17 11.18 -3.69
N THR A 6 0.91 10.99 -4.06
CA THR A 6 0.15 9.78 -3.75
C THR A 6 -0.01 8.98 -5.03
N ALA A 7 0.42 7.72 -5.03
CA ALA A 7 0.25 6.83 -6.16
C ALA A 7 0.06 5.37 -5.70
N GLU A 8 -0.72 4.62 -6.47
CA GLU A 8 -0.97 3.20 -6.23
C GLU A 8 0.34 2.43 -6.44
N LEU A 9 0.75 1.63 -5.46
CA LEU A 9 2.03 0.91 -5.51
C LEU A 9 1.93 -0.33 -6.40
N ILE A 10 0.87 -1.11 -6.22
CA ILE A 10 0.64 -2.38 -6.90
C ILE A 10 -0.85 -2.51 -7.17
N ARG A 11 -1.19 -3.03 -8.36
CA ARG A 11 -2.56 -3.40 -8.73
C ARG A 11 -2.69 -4.91 -8.93
N ILE A 12 -3.89 -5.44 -8.67
CA ILE A 12 -4.22 -6.84 -8.90
C ILE A 12 -5.41 -6.94 -9.87
N THR A 13 -5.30 -7.80 -10.88
CA THR A 13 -6.42 -8.16 -11.78
C THR A 13 -6.58 -9.67 -11.83
N ALA A 14 -7.81 -10.14 -11.99
CA ALA A 14 -8.14 -11.56 -12.11
C ALA A 14 -8.78 -11.84 -13.49
N ASP A 15 -7.95 -11.86 -14.53
CA ASP A 15 -8.35 -12.25 -15.88
C ASP A 15 -7.63 -13.57 -16.25
N ASN A 16 -8.35 -14.70 -16.16
CA ASN A 16 -7.81 -16.06 -16.38
C ASN A 16 -6.65 -16.48 -15.46
N GLY A 17 -6.47 -15.78 -14.34
CA GLY A 17 -5.40 -15.99 -13.36
C GLY A 17 -5.10 -14.69 -12.62
N LEU A 18 -4.32 -14.77 -11.53
CA LEU A 18 -3.90 -13.58 -10.79
C LEU A 18 -2.76 -12.88 -11.51
N VAL A 19 -2.96 -11.62 -11.88
CA VAL A 19 -1.91 -10.76 -12.42
C VAL A 19 -1.65 -9.62 -11.44
N VAL A 20 -0.39 -9.47 -11.05
CA VAL A 20 0.09 -8.36 -10.23
C VAL A 20 0.74 -7.35 -11.17
N TRP A 21 0.32 -6.09 -11.09
CA TRP A 21 0.85 -5.01 -11.89
C TRP A 21 1.74 -4.12 -11.00
N ASP A 22 3.00 -4.02 -11.37
CA ASP A 22 3.88 -2.98 -10.84
C ASP A 22 3.57 -1.68 -11.59
N THR A 23 3.13 -0.67 -10.88
CA THR A 23 2.77 0.63 -11.46
C THR A 23 4.00 1.50 -11.76
N GLY A 24 5.19 1.09 -11.28
CA GLY A 24 6.39 1.92 -11.29
C GLY A 24 6.40 3.01 -10.21
N CYS A 25 5.34 3.08 -9.38
CA CYS A 25 5.18 4.11 -8.35
C CYS A 25 6.38 4.21 -7.40
N PHE A 26 6.93 3.08 -6.96
CA PHE A 26 8.10 3.09 -6.08
C PHE A 26 9.29 3.81 -6.73
N GLY A 27 9.59 3.49 -7.99
CA GLY A 27 10.64 4.15 -8.75
C GLY A 27 10.38 5.66 -8.94
N GLN A 28 9.13 6.03 -9.23
CA GLN A 28 8.74 7.44 -9.37
C GLN A 28 8.88 8.22 -8.06
N VAL A 29 8.54 7.60 -6.91
CA VAL A 29 8.70 8.19 -5.59
C VAL A 29 10.18 8.39 -5.25
N LEU A 30 11.03 7.39 -5.54
CA LEU A 30 12.47 7.51 -5.32
C LEU A 30 13.10 8.62 -6.19
N GLN A 31 12.64 8.80 -7.43
CA GLN A 31 13.13 9.87 -8.31
C GLN A 31 12.77 11.29 -7.82
N LYS A 32 11.78 11.41 -6.92
CA LYS A 32 11.37 12.69 -6.32
C LYS A 32 12.21 13.07 -5.10
N LEU A 33 13.06 12.17 -4.62
CA LEU A 33 13.96 12.46 -3.52
C LEU A 33 15.02 13.50 -3.96
N PRO A 34 15.41 14.44 -3.09
CA PRO A 34 16.45 15.44 -3.40
C PRO A 34 17.79 14.83 -3.80
N GLN A 35 18.15 13.70 -3.19
CA GLN A 35 19.40 12.98 -3.43
C GLN A 35 19.17 11.46 -3.47
N PRO A 36 18.53 10.93 -4.53
CA PRO A 36 18.10 9.53 -4.59
C PRO A 36 19.24 8.49 -4.42
N ALA A 37 20.47 8.88 -4.75
CA ALA A 37 21.65 8.01 -4.64
C ALA A 37 22.33 8.06 -3.26
N ALA A 38 22.00 9.05 -2.42
CA ALA A 38 22.61 9.26 -1.11
C ALA A 38 21.61 9.13 0.07
N GLN A 39 20.32 9.04 -0.24
CA GLN A 39 19.27 8.82 0.74
C GLN A 39 18.89 7.34 0.84
N PHE A 40 18.59 6.88 2.05
CA PHE A 40 18.23 5.50 2.38
C PHE A 40 16.83 5.47 2.99
N PRO A 41 15.78 5.39 2.16
CA PRO A 41 14.42 5.49 2.64
C PRO A 41 14.02 4.30 3.51
N GLY A 42 13.36 4.56 4.65
CA GLY A 42 12.72 3.54 5.46
C GLY A 42 11.24 3.42 5.13
N LEU A 43 10.67 2.22 5.23
CA LEU A 43 9.28 1.90 4.90
C LEU A 43 8.46 1.61 6.16
N ILE A 44 7.42 2.42 6.40
CA ILE A 44 6.42 2.17 7.44
C ILE A 44 5.12 1.73 6.78
N HIS A 45 4.65 0.54 7.12
CA HIS A 45 3.45 -0.06 6.54
C HIS A 45 2.29 -0.02 7.52
N PHE A 46 1.24 0.70 7.16
CA PHE A 46 -0.02 0.80 7.90
C PHE A 46 -1.04 -0.16 7.29
N VAL A 47 -1.62 -1.03 8.14
CA VAL A 47 -2.55 -2.08 7.74
C VAL A 47 -3.86 -1.94 8.52
N GLY A 48 -4.97 -1.71 7.82
CA GLY A 48 -6.29 -1.52 8.44
C GLY A 48 -7.30 -0.82 7.54
N ILE A 49 -8.38 -0.33 8.15
CA ILE A 49 -9.46 0.42 7.51
C ILE A 49 -9.69 1.75 8.27
N ALA A 50 -10.83 1.92 8.93
CA ALA A 50 -11.26 3.19 9.48
C ALA A 50 -10.41 3.72 10.65
N ALA A 51 -9.90 2.85 11.52
CA ALA A 51 -9.03 3.26 12.62
C ALA A 51 -7.65 3.69 12.09
N LYS A 52 -7.09 2.93 11.13
CA LYS A 52 -5.89 3.31 10.38
C LYS A 52 -6.07 4.69 9.73
N ASP A 53 -7.13 4.89 8.95
CA ASP A 53 -7.38 6.14 8.22
C ASP A 53 -7.45 7.35 9.17
N LYS A 54 -8.09 7.18 10.33
CA LYS A 54 -8.17 8.24 11.36
C LYS A 54 -6.79 8.62 11.90
N VAL A 55 -5.90 7.64 12.07
CA VAL A 55 -4.54 7.89 12.58
C VAL A 55 -3.65 8.48 11.49
N LEU A 56 -3.68 7.94 10.26
CA LEU A 56 -2.94 8.51 9.13
C LEU A 56 -3.33 9.97 8.87
N LYS A 57 -4.63 10.29 8.90
CA LYS A 57 -5.13 11.66 8.79
C LYS A 57 -4.55 12.60 9.85
N LYS A 58 -4.39 12.14 11.09
CA LYS A 58 -3.83 12.95 12.18
C LYS A 58 -2.31 13.09 12.10
N LEU A 59 -1.61 12.04 11.67
CA LEU A 59 -0.14 12.01 11.67
C LEU A 59 0.43 12.75 10.46
N PHE A 60 -0.16 12.58 9.28
CA PHE A 60 0.47 12.99 8.02
C PHE A 60 -0.33 14.03 7.25
N PHE A 61 -1.67 13.98 7.27
CA PHE A 61 -2.50 14.84 6.43
C PHE A 61 -3.08 16.02 7.22
N HIS A 62 -2.29 17.09 7.39
CA HIS A 62 -2.73 18.36 8.02
C HIS A 62 -3.67 19.21 7.13
N GLY A 63 -4.52 18.57 6.33
CA GLY A 63 -5.40 19.25 5.39
C GLY A 63 -5.94 18.32 4.33
N GLY A 64 -7.12 17.75 4.61
CA GLY A 64 -8.05 17.11 3.67
C GLY A 64 -7.54 16.71 2.28
N LEU A 65 -6.78 15.62 2.19
CA LEU A 65 -6.78 14.81 0.98
C LEU A 65 -7.82 13.70 1.13
N GLY A 66 -8.77 13.70 0.21
CA GLY A 66 -9.87 12.73 0.15
C GLY A 66 -9.35 11.36 -0.22
N HIS A 67 -9.69 10.38 0.62
CA HIS A 67 -9.35 8.96 0.50
C HIS A 67 -10.29 8.22 -0.48
N ASP A 68 -11.21 8.94 -1.14
CA ASP A 68 -12.39 8.34 -1.78
C ASP A 68 -12.13 7.79 -3.21
N GLU A 69 -10.98 8.07 -3.82
CA GLU A 69 -10.66 7.60 -5.19
C GLU A 69 -9.49 6.61 -5.24
N TRP A 70 -8.97 6.23 -4.08
CA TRP A 70 -7.71 5.52 -3.99
C TRP A 70 -7.98 4.04 -3.80
N GLY A 71 -7.38 3.22 -4.65
CA GLY A 71 -7.32 1.76 -4.51
C GLY A 71 -6.75 1.28 -3.15
N PRO A 72 -6.13 0.11 -3.10
CA PRO A 72 -6.00 -0.61 -1.83
C PRO A 72 -4.60 -0.67 -1.23
N ILE A 73 -3.55 -0.36 -2.01
CA ILE A 73 -2.17 -0.22 -1.51
C ILE A 73 -1.53 1.01 -2.13
N TYR A 74 -1.22 1.98 -1.28
CA TYR A 74 -0.67 3.27 -1.66
C TYR A 74 0.71 3.45 -1.06
N LEU A 75 1.58 4.09 -1.83
CA LEU A 75 2.88 4.53 -1.36
C LEU A 75 2.90 6.06 -1.31
N HIS A 76 3.30 6.59 -0.16
CA HIS A 76 3.47 8.02 0.07
C HIS A 76 4.90 8.29 0.52
N LEU A 77 5.43 9.43 0.12
CA LEU A 77 6.64 9.99 0.72
C LEU A 77 6.22 10.96 1.81
N ASN A 78 6.70 10.76 3.04
CA ASN A 78 6.44 11.70 4.12
C ASN A 78 7.17 13.02 3.86
N PRO A 79 6.43 14.12 3.57
CA PRO A 79 7.03 15.39 3.18
C PRO A 79 7.87 16.02 4.28
N LEU A 80 7.65 15.64 5.55
CA LEU A 80 8.41 16.16 6.69
C LEU A 80 9.82 15.55 6.80
N THR A 81 10.07 14.46 6.09
CA THR A 81 11.33 13.70 6.16
C THR A 81 12.07 13.67 4.82
N VAL A 82 11.52 14.30 3.79
CA VAL A 82 12.03 14.23 2.41
C VAL A 82 13.48 14.70 2.27
N ASP A 83 13.90 15.66 3.10
CA ASP A 83 15.25 16.23 3.08
C ASP A 83 16.22 15.50 4.02
N ASN A 84 15.78 14.47 4.74
CA ASN A 84 16.63 13.70 5.64
C ASN A 84 17.44 12.65 4.87
N ASP A 85 18.59 12.22 5.41
CA ASP A 85 19.37 11.10 4.87
C ASP A 85 18.58 9.78 4.85
N SER A 86 17.60 9.65 5.74
CA SER A 86 16.66 8.52 5.81
C SER A 86 15.21 9.02 5.73
N PRO A 87 14.71 9.34 4.52
CA PRO A 87 13.33 9.77 4.36
C PRO A 87 12.38 8.60 4.64
N VAL A 88 11.18 8.93 5.14
CA VAL A 88 10.17 7.91 5.48
C VAL A 88 9.19 7.76 4.33
N LEU A 89 9.10 6.54 3.83
CA LEU A 89 8.05 6.06 2.93
C LEU A 89 6.94 5.43 3.77
N ILE A 90 5.69 5.73 3.40
CA ILE A 90 4.50 5.22 4.08
C ILE A 90 3.74 4.37 3.08
N VAL A 91 3.56 3.09 3.41
CA VAL A 91 2.61 2.23 2.71
C VAL A 91 1.30 2.25 3.47
N ASP A 92 0.25 2.71 2.82
CA ASP A 92 -1.11 2.58 3.29
C ASP A 92 -1.74 1.36 2.61
N SER A 93 -2.31 0.44 3.39
CA SER A 93 -3.04 -0.68 2.82
C SER A 93 -4.30 -1.10 3.56
N ASN A 94 -5.28 -1.57 2.77
CA ASN A 94 -6.49 -2.21 3.24
C ASN A 94 -6.53 -3.69 2.81
N PRO A 95 -6.30 -4.64 3.73
CA PRO A 95 -6.32 -6.07 3.42
C PRO A 95 -7.74 -6.65 3.22
N PHE A 96 -8.78 -5.88 3.53
CA PHE A 96 -10.19 -6.30 3.45
C PHE A 96 -10.92 -5.73 2.23
N SER A 97 -10.23 -4.98 1.36
CA SER A 97 -10.82 -4.44 0.13
C SER A 97 -11.23 -5.57 -0.81
N GLU A 98 -12.47 -5.52 -1.32
CA GLU A 98 -12.94 -6.44 -2.35
C GLU A 98 -12.12 -6.31 -3.63
N LEU A 99 -11.85 -7.42 -4.32
CA LEU A 99 -11.06 -7.43 -5.56
C LEU A 99 -11.61 -6.49 -6.65
N SER A 100 -12.92 -6.26 -6.67
CA SER A 100 -13.63 -5.33 -7.57
C SER A 100 -13.16 -3.87 -7.42
N SER A 101 -12.71 -3.47 -6.23
CA SER A 101 -12.17 -2.12 -6.00
C SER A 101 -10.74 -1.96 -6.54
N TRP A 102 -10.04 -3.05 -6.85
CA TRP A 102 -8.68 -3.05 -7.41
C TRP A 102 -8.70 -2.98 -8.95
N THR A 103 -9.83 -3.30 -9.58
CA THR A 103 -9.94 -3.41 -11.04
C THR A 103 -10.37 -2.13 -11.75
N ASN A 104 -10.74 -1.05 -11.04
CA ASN A 104 -11.35 0.15 -11.63
C ASN A 104 -10.42 1.35 -11.86
N CYS A 105 -9.15 1.29 -11.43
CA CYS A 105 -8.21 2.42 -11.63
C CYS A 105 -7.62 2.42 -13.05
N LYS A 106 -7.37 3.60 -13.64
CA LYS A 106 -6.70 3.72 -14.94
C LYS A 106 -5.24 3.28 -14.78
N LEU A 107 -4.84 2.25 -15.53
CA LEU A 107 -3.45 1.80 -15.56
C LEU A 107 -2.60 2.85 -16.28
N ASP A 108 -1.49 3.27 -15.69
CA ASP A 108 -0.52 4.11 -16.40
C ASP A 108 0.14 3.28 -17.53
N ARG A 109 0.58 3.95 -18.61
CA ARG A 109 1.13 3.29 -19.80
C ARG A 109 2.39 2.46 -19.53
N GLU A 110 3.07 2.70 -18.41
CA GLU A 110 4.32 2.04 -18.03
C GLU A 110 4.17 0.87 -17.06
N ALA A 111 2.95 0.58 -16.60
CA ALA A 111 2.72 -0.50 -15.66
C ALA A 111 3.10 -1.87 -16.25
N ARG A 112 3.85 -2.66 -15.47
CA ARG A 112 4.39 -3.95 -15.90
C ARG A 112 3.58 -5.10 -15.31
N PRO A 113 3.05 -6.02 -16.14
CA PRO A 113 2.35 -7.18 -15.64
C PRO A 113 3.33 -8.27 -15.21
N TYR A 114 3.09 -8.81 -14.02
CA TYR A 114 3.72 -10.02 -13.52
C TYR A 114 2.64 -11.08 -13.33
N GLN A 115 2.65 -12.09 -14.20
CA GLN A 115 1.82 -13.28 -14.03
C GLN A 115 2.40 -14.13 -12.90
N PHE A 116 1.68 -14.23 -11.79
CA PHE A 116 2.10 -15.04 -10.66
C PHE A 116 1.37 -16.38 -10.65
N ARG A 117 2.14 -17.48 -10.69
CA ARG A 117 1.65 -18.84 -10.50
C ARG A 117 2.08 -19.35 -9.13
N TRP A 118 1.53 -18.79 -8.07
CA TRP A 118 1.71 -19.36 -6.74
C TRP A 118 0.76 -20.55 -6.53
N PRO A 119 1.20 -21.64 -5.89
CA PRO A 119 0.28 -22.64 -5.38
C PRO A 119 -0.55 -21.98 -4.26
N LEU A 120 -1.76 -21.55 -4.61
CA LEU A 120 -2.71 -21.06 -3.64
C LEU A 120 -3.07 -22.24 -2.72
N LEU A 121 -2.82 -22.11 -1.42
CA LEU A 121 -3.50 -22.96 -0.46
C LEU A 121 -5.01 -22.80 -0.68
N PRO A 122 -5.83 -23.85 -0.47
CA PRO A 122 -7.27 -23.78 -0.71
C PRO A 122 -7.99 -22.61 0.00
N THR A 123 -7.37 -22.09 1.06
CA THR A 123 -7.88 -20.99 1.89
C THR A 123 -7.12 -19.68 1.72
N ALA A 124 -5.99 -19.66 1.01
CA ALA A 124 -5.20 -18.45 0.85
C ALA A 124 -5.79 -17.58 -0.26
N THR A 125 -6.09 -16.34 0.10
CA THR A 125 -6.45 -15.32 -0.87
C THR A 125 -5.19 -14.79 -1.57
N PRO A 126 -5.33 -14.27 -2.80
CA PRO A 126 -4.27 -13.48 -3.42
C PRO A 126 -3.67 -12.38 -2.54
N PHE A 127 -4.50 -11.81 -1.67
CA PHE A 127 -4.09 -10.78 -0.71
C PHE A 127 -3.13 -11.32 0.33
N ASP A 128 -3.40 -12.50 0.89
CA ASP A 128 -2.51 -13.12 1.89
C ASP A 128 -1.09 -13.27 1.37
N ILE A 129 -0.95 -13.59 0.09
CA ILE A 129 0.35 -13.70 -0.56
C ILE A 129 0.97 -12.33 -0.79
N LEU A 130 0.22 -11.37 -1.32
CA LEU A 130 0.74 -10.04 -1.59
C LEU A 130 1.18 -9.33 -0.30
N PHE A 131 0.37 -9.39 0.75
CA PHE A 131 0.73 -8.86 2.05
C PHE A 131 1.87 -9.69 2.66
N GLY A 132 1.66 -11.00 2.83
CA GLY A 132 2.57 -11.88 3.56
C GLY A 132 3.93 -12.10 2.91
N GLN A 133 3.98 -12.18 1.58
CA GLN A 133 5.18 -12.58 0.83
C GLN A 133 5.80 -11.45 0.01
N LEU A 134 5.13 -10.31 -0.14
CA LEU A 134 5.69 -9.16 -0.85
C LEU A 134 5.82 -7.96 0.09
N LEU A 135 4.72 -7.35 0.50
CA LEU A 135 4.76 -6.07 1.23
C LEU A 135 5.44 -6.17 2.60
N LEU A 136 5.11 -7.19 3.40
CA LEU A 136 5.65 -7.32 4.76
C LEU A 136 7.17 -7.58 4.75
N LEU A 137 7.72 -8.19 3.68
CA LEU A 137 9.16 -8.45 3.60
C LEU A 137 10.00 -7.18 3.38
N PHE A 138 9.42 -6.15 2.79
CA PHE A 138 10.10 -4.88 2.50
C PHE A 138 9.75 -3.78 3.51
N SER A 139 8.96 -4.07 4.53
CA SER A 139 8.53 -3.11 5.55
C SER A 139 9.47 -3.13 6.74
N ASP A 140 10.04 -1.96 7.09
CA ASP A 140 10.88 -1.82 8.29
C ASP A 140 10.04 -1.79 9.56
N VAL A 141 8.86 -1.18 9.50
CA VAL A 141 7.92 -1.08 10.61
C VAL A 141 6.51 -1.38 10.10
N ILE A 142 5.80 -2.28 10.78
CA ILE A 142 4.41 -2.64 10.43
C ILE A 142 3.49 -2.22 11.57
N LEU A 143 2.46 -1.45 11.24
CA LEU A 143 1.44 -0.95 12.16
C LEU A 143 0.08 -1.55 11.80
N ILE A 144 -0.34 -2.50 12.63
CA ILE A 144 -1.61 -3.23 12.46
C ILE A 144 -2.67 -2.64 13.39
N PHE A 145 -3.78 -2.19 12.82
CA PHE A 145 -4.88 -1.56 13.57
C PHE A 145 -5.89 -2.63 13.99
N ALA A 146 -5.72 -3.20 15.19
CA ALA A 146 -6.55 -4.31 15.67
C ALA A 146 -8.06 -4.02 15.67
N GLN A 147 -8.47 -2.75 15.86
CA GLN A 147 -9.88 -2.33 15.84
C GLN A 147 -10.54 -2.50 14.47
N ASP A 148 -9.73 -2.59 13.42
CA ASP A 148 -10.17 -2.71 12.04
C ASP A 148 -10.37 -4.17 11.60
N PHE A 149 -9.98 -5.14 12.44
CA PHE A 149 -10.12 -6.56 12.15
C PHE A 149 -11.50 -7.06 12.58
N PRO A 150 -12.13 -7.95 11.79
CA PRO A 150 -13.35 -8.62 12.22
C PRO A 150 -13.11 -9.28 13.57
N LYS A 151 -13.98 -9.01 14.55
CA LYS A 151 -13.94 -9.75 15.81
C LYS A 151 -14.17 -11.22 15.50
N PRO A 152 -13.42 -12.14 16.13
CA PRO A 152 -13.76 -13.55 16.03
C PRO A 152 -15.23 -13.72 16.44
N PRO A 153 -16.00 -14.58 15.75
CA PRO A 153 -17.37 -14.84 16.15
C PRO A 153 -17.37 -15.20 17.63
N ASP A 154 -18.23 -14.54 18.42
CA ASP A 154 -18.43 -14.90 19.82
C ASP A 154 -18.79 -16.39 19.85
N ILE A 155 -17.86 -17.22 20.31
CA ILE A 155 -18.14 -18.63 20.57
C ILE A 155 -18.99 -18.61 21.83
N ILE A 156 -20.31 -18.52 21.63
CA ILE A 156 -21.29 -18.72 22.70
C ILE A 156 -21.14 -20.18 23.11
N SER A 157 -20.48 -20.40 24.24
CA SER A 157 -20.40 -21.67 24.96
C SER A 157 -21.54 -21.84 25.96
#